data_AF-A0A0S4IWU2-F1
#
_entry.id   AF-A0A0S4IWU2-F1
#
_cell.length_a   1.000
_cell.length_b   1.000
_cell.length_c   1.000
_cell.angle_alpha   90.00
_cell.angle_beta   90.00
_cell.angle_gamma   90.00
#
_symmetry.space_group_name_H-M   'P 1'
#
loop_
_entity.id
_entity.type
_entity.pdbx_description
1 polymer ?
#
loop_
_entity_poly.entity_id
_entity_poly.type
_entity_poly.pdbx_seq_one_letter_code
_entity_poly.pdbx_strand_id
1 'polypeptide(L)'
;MKKIVHVAKHLWKGGSLAYLAGDDPYQPFGPEFGLTIFPNYVQTHEQAELRKGYVDVYTRRSASIRQSDGRFQLPPLPVSSFEKLIQRMEQDDVVPSGHLNNQTANLYEPGDFIRAHLDNLFVYDDIFAIASMGANALMKFVHVQNGEELEVMIPDNSVYVMSGPSRYVYFHMVLPVEAQRFSIVFRRSILNSDGGFRPVTTPFSGILPLRSTQVLNALYSRQVGAVRVKVDDEFMQKNDIGAFDTAKWVKSLRPLRDWSLLSQVDEDEARIEELRAKRFLDTDLSWRVKELRKNYKFMEEHLSLSSPLK
;
A
#
# COMPACT_ATOMS: atom_id res chain seq x y z
N MET A 1 24.38 -26.25 -7.82
CA MET A 1 24.35 -26.60 -6.38
C MET A 1 23.53 -25.63 -5.53
N LYS A 2 23.72 -24.31 -5.59
CA LYS A 2 22.94 -23.33 -4.78
C LYS A 2 21.41 -23.41 -4.96
N LYS A 3 20.91 -23.53 -6.20
CA LYS A 3 19.46 -23.63 -6.49
C LYS A 3 18.83 -24.93 -5.95
N ILE A 4 19.54 -26.07 -6.03
CA ILE A 4 19.10 -27.36 -5.48
C ILE A 4 19.02 -27.30 -3.94
N VAL A 5 20.03 -26.70 -3.29
CA VAL A 5 20.03 -26.51 -1.83
C VAL A 5 18.91 -25.56 -1.38
N HIS A 6 18.64 -24.49 -2.14
CA HIS A 6 17.53 -23.59 -1.88
C HIS A 6 16.17 -24.29 -1.99
N VAL A 7 15.93 -25.02 -3.08
CA VAL A 7 14.72 -25.83 -3.31
C VAL A 7 14.50 -26.82 -2.18
N ALA A 8 15.53 -27.61 -1.83
CA ALA A 8 15.42 -28.59 -0.76
C ALA A 8 15.14 -27.94 0.60
N LYS A 9 15.77 -26.79 0.89
CA LYS A 9 15.55 -26.04 2.13
C LYS A 9 14.15 -25.42 2.20
N HIS A 10 13.64 -24.87 1.09
CA HIS A 10 12.30 -24.30 1.01
C HIS A 10 11.23 -25.37 1.24
N LEU A 11 11.33 -26.51 0.55
CA LEU A 11 10.41 -27.63 0.74
C LEU A 11 10.51 -28.25 2.14
N TRP A 12 11.72 -28.35 2.70
CA TRP A 12 11.92 -28.88 4.06
C TRP A 12 11.27 -28.00 5.14
N LYS A 13 11.19 -26.69 4.89
CA LYS A 13 10.45 -25.74 5.74
C LYS A 13 8.93 -25.76 5.50
N GLY A 14 8.46 -26.58 4.57
CA GLY A 14 7.05 -26.66 4.21
C GLY A 14 6.63 -25.64 3.15
N GLY A 15 7.56 -24.98 2.45
CA GLY A 15 7.26 -24.06 1.35
C GLY A 15 6.55 -24.75 0.17
N SER A 16 5.84 -23.97 -0.65
CA SER A 16 5.00 -24.50 -1.72
C SER A 16 5.80 -24.87 -2.98
N LEU A 17 5.39 -25.95 -3.65
CA LEU A 17 5.92 -26.28 -4.99
C LEU A 17 5.56 -25.20 -6.03
N ALA A 18 4.43 -24.52 -5.80
CA ALA A 18 3.95 -23.40 -6.59
C ALA A 18 5.00 -22.28 -6.70
N TYR A 19 5.57 -21.88 -5.56
CA TYR A 19 6.60 -20.87 -5.49
C TYR A 19 7.84 -21.23 -6.30
N LEU A 20 8.28 -22.49 -6.21
CA LEU A 20 9.46 -22.97 -6.94
C LEU A 20 9.23 -23.14 -8.45
N ALA A 21 7.98 -23.27 -8.87
CA ALA A 21 7.60 -23.34 -10.28
C ALA A 21 7.40 -21.96 -10.91
N GLY A 22 7.25 -20.91 -10.09
CA GLY A 22 7.20 -19.53 -10.54
C GLY A 22 8.57 -19.00 -10.97
N ASP A 23 8.56 -17.79 -11.51
CA ASP A 23 9.79 -17.09 -11.87
C ASP A 23 10.51 -16.58 -10.61
N ASP A 24 11.84 -16.47 -10.69
CA ASP A 24 12.67 -16.08 -9.53
C ASP A 24 12.27 -14.64 -9.08
N PRO A 25 11.98 -14.41 -7.78
CA PRO A 25 11.64 -13.08 -7.28
C PRO A 25 12.78 -12.08 -7.49
N TYR A 26 12.43 -10.82 -7.71
CA TYR A 26 13.42 -9.77 -7.97
C TYR A 26 13.08 -8.44 -7.27
N GLN A 27 14.13 -7.64 -7.08
CA GLN A 27 14.08 -6.35 -6.40
C GLN A 27 14.56 -5.27 -7.39
N PRO A 28 13.65 -4.60 -8.10
CA PRO A 28 13.98 -3.74 -9.25
C PRO A 28 14.89 -2.57 -8.88
N PHE A 29 14.86 -2.13 -7.62
CA PHE A 29 15.60 -0.97 -7.11
C PHE A 29 16.52 -1.34 -5.93
N GLY A 30 16.92 -2.62 -5.83
CA GLY A 30 17.75 -3.12 -4.73
C GLY A 30 16.97 -3.49 -3.46
N PRO A 31 17.58 -4.30 -2.57
CA PRO A 31 16.94 -4.79 -1.34
C PRO A 31 16.58 -3.67 -0.35
N GLU A 32 17.37 -2.60 -0.31
CA GLU A 32 17.19 -1.45 0.57
C GLU A 32 15.96 -0.62 0.25
N PHE A 33 15.49 -0.63 -1.00
CA PHE A 33 14.29 0.10 -1.40
C PHE A 33 13.01 -0.52 -0.78
N GLY A 34 13.04 -1.83 -0.51
CA GLY A 34 11.92 -2.55 0.10
C GLY A 34 10.77 -2.89 -0.85
N LEU A 35 11.04 -2.99 -2.16
CA LEU A 35 10.11 -3.55 -3.15
C LEU A 35 10.61 -4.90 -3.65
N THR A 36 9.82 -5.95 -3.47
CA THR A 36 10.10 -7.28 -4.03
C THR A 36 8.93 -7.75 -4.87
N ILE A 37 9.19 -8.20 -6.10
CA ILE A 37 8.17 -8.69 -7.02
C ILE A 37 8.33 -10.20 -7.18
N PHE A 38 7.22 -10.91 -7.04
CA PHE A 38 7.05 -12.35 -7.20
C PHE A 38 6.23 -12.59 -8.49
N PRO A 39 6.89 -12.63 -9.66
CA PRO A 39 6.25 -12.88 -10.94
C PRO A 39 5.60 -14.28 -10.99
N ASN A 40 4.47 -14.39 -11.70
CA ASN A 40 3.74 -15.66 -11.87
C ASN A 40 3.41 -16.39 -10.56
N TYR A 41 3.29 -15.64 -9.46
CA TYR A 41 3.00 -16.20 -8.14
C TYR A 41 1.53 -16.59 -8.01
N VAL A 42 0.59 -15.83 -8.57
CA VAL A 42 -0.85 -16.09 -8.43
C VAL A 42 -1.30 -17.18 -9.42
N GLN A 43 -1.71 -18.33 -8.90
CA GLN A 43 -2.05 -19.49 -9.72
C GLN A 43 -3.44 -19.39 -10.34
N THR A 44 -3.66 -20.08 -11.46
CA THR A 44 -4.95 -20.09 -12.19
C THR A 44 -6.16 -20.41 -11.29
N HIS A 45 -6.00 -21.33 -10.33
CA HIS A 45 -7.10 -21.70 -9.43
C HIS A 45 -7.40 -20.59 -8.41
N GLU A 46 -6.37 -19.90 -7.89
CA GLU A 46 -6.51 -18.75 -7.01
C GLU A 46 -7.11 -17.56 -7.78
N GLN A 47 -6.69 -17.35 -9.02
CA GLN A 47 -7.29 -16.35 -9.91
C GLN A 47 -8.81 -16.61 -10.06
N ALA A 48 -9.22 -17.87 -10.22
CA ALA A 48 -10.62 -18.24 -10.31
C ALA A 48 -11.38 -18.01 -8.99
N GLU A 49 -10.79 -18.32 -7.83
CA GLU A 49 -11.37 -18.07 -6.50
C GLU A 49 -11.53 -16.57 -6.20
N LEU A 50 -10.49 -15.78 -6.49
CA LEU A 50 -10.51 -14.32 -6.39
C LEU A 50 -11.54 -13.73 -7.36
N ARG A 51 -11.61 -14.26 -8.58
CA ARG A 51 -12.59 -13.86 -9.60
C ARG A 51 -14.00 -14.13 -9.15
N LYS A 52 -14.27 -15.31 -8.60
CA LYS A 52 -15.58 -15.62 -8.02
C LYS A 52 -15.94 -14.63 -6.91
N GLY A 53 -14.98 -14.30 -6.06
CA GLY A 53 -15.14 -13.28 -5.01
C GLY A 53 -15.58 -11.92 -5.53
N TYR A 54 -14.90 -11.39 -6.55
CA TYR A 54 -15.26 -10.06 -7.07
C TYR A 54 -16.44 -10.08 -8.03
N VAL A 55 -16.65 -11.13 -8.83
CA VAL A 55 -17.83 -11.25 -9.71
C VAL A 55 -19.11 -11.35 -8.87
N ASP A 56 -19.08 -12.08 -7.75
CA ASP A 56 -20.19 -12.10 -6.80
C ASP A 56 -20.49 -10.70 -6.24
N VAL A 57 -19.46 -9.87 -6.00
CA VAL A 57 -19.62 -8.49 -5.53
C VAL A 57 -20.12 -7.56 -6.66
N TYR A 58 -19.60 -7.72 -7.89
CA TYR A 58 -19.95 -6.92 -9.06
C TYR A 58 -21.37 -7.20 -9.57
N THR A 59 -21.79 -8.47 -9.59
CA THR A 59 -23.10 -8.89 -10.10
C THR A 59 -24.23 -8.63 -9.11
N ARG A 60 -23.94 -8.62 -7.79
CA ARG A 60 -24.92 -8.30 -6.75
C ARG A 60 -25.01 -6.79 -6.50
N ARG A 61 -25.44 -5.98 -7.48
CA ARG A 61 -25.98 -4.59 -7.34
C ARG A 61 -25.54 -3.73 -6.11
N SER A 62 -24.26 -3.70 -5.68
CA SER A 62 -23.93 -3.08 -4.38
C SER A 62 -22.59 -2.34 -4.33
N ALA A 63 -22.70 -1.03 -4.14
CA ALA A 63 -21.75 -0.15 -3.42
C ALA A 63 -20.27 -0.18 -3.83
N SER A 64 -19.95 -0.35 -5.12
CA SER A 64 -18.64 0.08 -5.62
C SER A 64 -18.55 1.61 -5.56
N ILE A 65 -17.45 2.13 -5.02
CA ILE A 65 -17.17 3.56 -5.03
C ILE A 65 -16.24 3.81 -6.21
N ARG A 66 -16.73 4.54 -7.21
CA ARG A 66 -15.87 5.08 -8.25
C ARG A 66 -15.08 6.23 -7.64
N GLN A 67 -13.78 6.08 -7.61
CA GLN A 67 -12.88 7.09 -7.07
C GLN A 67 -12.64 8.18 -8.14
N SER A 68 -12.12 9.33 -7.72
CA SER A 68 -11.85 10.47 -8.62
C SER A 68 -10.84 10.17 -9.74
N ASP A 69 -10.08 9.09 -9.61
CA ASP A 69 -9.11 8.54 -10.56
C ASP A 69 -9.68 7.43 -11.45
N GLY A 70 -11.02 7.27 -11.47
CA GLY A 70 -11.73 6.38 -12.38
C GLY A 70 -11.88 4.95 -11.88
N ARG A 71 -10.91 4.45 -11.10
CA ARG A 71 -10.90 3.08 -10.56
C ARG A 71 -12.10 2.78 -9.67
N PHE A 72 -12.49 1.51 -9.67
CA PHE A 72 -13.51 1.00 -8.77
C PHE A 72 -12.86 0.38 -7.54
N GLN A 73 -13.03 1.04 -6.39
CA GLN A 73 -12.77 0.38 -5.13
C GLN A 73 -13.96 -0.51 -4.80
N LEU A 74 -13.70 -1.81 -4.74
CA LEU A 74 -14.72 -2.81 -4.51
C LEU A 74 -15.01 -2.95 -3.01
N PRO A 75 -16.26 -3.33 -2.65
CA PRO A 75 -16.52 -3.89 -1.33
C PRO A 75 -15.53 -5.02 -1.00
N PRO A 76 -15.24 -5.26 0.28
CA PRO A 76 -14.38 -6.36 0.68
C PRO A 76 -14.89 -7.67 0.13
N LEU A 77 -13.98 -8.36 -0.55
CA LEU A 77 -14.19 -9.73 -0.99
C LEU A 77 -14.42 -10.68 0.20
N PRO A 78 -15.17 -11.77 0.00
CA PRO A 78 -15.24 -12.85 0.97
C PRO A 78 -13.86 -13.40 1.31
N VAL A 79 -13.60 -13.70 2.59
CA VAL A 79 -12.31 -14.25 3.05
C VAL A 79 -11.96 -15.54 2.30
N SER A 80 -12.95 -16.39 2.07
CA SER A 80 -12.80 -17.64 1.32
C SER A 80 -12.29 -17.46 -0.12
N SER A 81 -12.38 -16.26 -0.68
CA SER A 81 -11.86 -15.96 -2.02
C SER A 81 -10.34 -15.78 -2.06
N PHE A 82 -9.70 -15.42 -0.94
CA PHE A 82 -8.27 -15.08 -0.90
C PHE A 82 -7.48 -15.77 0.23
N GLU A 83 -8.14 -16.42 1.17
CA GLU A 83 -7.50 -17.05 2.35
C GLU A 83 -6.38 -18.01 1.96
N LYS A 84 -6.60 -18.85 0.94
CA LYS A 84 -5.56 -19.80 0.46
C LYS A 84 -4.33 -19.09 -0.09
N LEU A 85 -4.52 -17.98 -0.81
CA LEU A 85 -3.41 -17.17 -1.31
C LEU A 85 -2.61 -16.59 -0.14
N ILE A 86 -3.28 -16.11 0.90
CA ILE A 86 -2.60 -15.62 2.11
C ILE A 86 -1.83 -16.73 2.81
N GLN A 87 -2.48 -17.88 3.05
CA GLN A 87 -1.83 -19.03 3.67
C GLN A 87 -0.58 -19.45 2.89
N ARG A 88 -0.63 -19.40 1.55
CA ARG A 88 0.54 -19.70 0.71
C ARG A 88 1.62 -18.62 0.79
N MET A 89 1.26 -17.33 0.80
CA MET A 89 2.23 -16.25 1.03
C MET A 89 2.94 -16.39 2.38
N GLU A 90 2.22 -16.80 3.43
CA GLU A 90 2.81 -17.07 4.75
C GLU A 90 3.68 -18.33 4.74
N GLN A 91 3.21 -19.41 4.10
CA GLN A 91 3.93 -20.68 3.94
C GLN A 91 5.25 -20.49 3.17
N ASP A 92 5.26 -19.60 2.17
CA ASP A 92 6.41 -19.33 1.31
C ASP A 92 7.38 -18.29 1.91
N ASP A 93 7.15 -17.82 3.15
CA ASP A 93 7.88 -16.72 3.79
C ASP A 93 7.84 -15.40 2.97
N VAL A 94 6.83 -15.20 2.11
CA VAL A 94 6.61 -13.95 1.35
C VAL A 94 6.16 -12.83 2.29
N VAL A 95 5.34 -13.18 3.27
CA VAL A 95 4.91 -12.31 4.37
C VAL A 95 4.99 -13.07 5.70
N PRO A 96 5.16 -12.37 6.85
CA PRO A 96 5.15 -13.04 8.15
C PRO A 96 3.77 -13.64 8.45
N SER A 97 3.76 -14.85 9.03
CA SER A 97 2.50 -15.54 9.35
C SER A 97 1.65 -14.75 10.36
N GLY A 98 0.35 -14.69 10.09
CA GLY A 98 -0.64 -13.98 10.93
C GLY A 98 -0.50 -12.46 10.91
N HIS A 99 0.31 -11.88 10.01
CA HIS A 99 0.54 -10.44 9.98
C HIS A 99 -0.60 -9.68 9.30
N LEU A 100 -1.13 -10.20 8.20
CA LEU A 100 -2.13 -9.51 7.36
C LEU A 100 -3.54 -9.66 7.96
N ASN A 101 -4.29 -8.56 8.11
CA ASN A 101 -5.64 -8.56 8.70
C ASN A 101 -6.63 -7.60 8.01
N ASN A 102 -6.20 -6.91 6.95
CA ASN A 102 -7.01 -5.95 6.22
C ASN A 102 -6.79 -6.15 4.71
N GLN A 103 -7.87 -5.95 3.93
CA GLN A 103 -7.79 -5.98 2.48
C GLN A 103 -8.50 -4.80 1.82
N THR A 104 -8.08 -4.48 0.60
CA THR A 104 -8.78 -3.58 -0.31
C THR A 104 -8.64 -4.11 -1.74
N ALA A 105 -9.76 -4.33 -2.41
CA ALA A 105 -9.80 -4.78 -3.78
C ALA A 105 -10.09 -3.60 -4.73
N ASN A 106 -9.34 -3.55 -5.83
CA ASN A 106 -9.45 -2.51 -6.85
C ASN A 106 -9.62 -3.14 -8.23
N LEU A 107 -10.55 -2.61 -9.01
CA LEU A 107 -10.72 -2.92 -10.43
C LEU A 107 -10.41 -1.66 -11.25
N TYR A 108 -9.58 -1.82 -12.27
CA TYR A 108 -9.15 -0.79 -13.20
C TYR A 108 -9.63 -1.19 -14.59
N GLU A 109 -10.38 -0.32 -15.25
CA GLU A 109 -10.66 -0.39 -16.68
C GLU A 109 -9.53 0.27 -17.49
N PRO A 110 -9.41 0.02 -18.80
CA PRO A 110 -8.42 0.71 -19.64
C PRO A 110 -8.48 2.23 -19.47
N GLY A 111 -7.34 2.84 -19.16
CA GLY A 111 -7.21 4.27 -18.86
C GLY A 111 -7.39 4.65 -17.39
N ASP A 112 -7.92 3.77 -16.53
CA ASP A 112 -7.99 4.01 -15.09
C ASP A 112 -6.58 4.00 -14.48
N PHE A 113 -6.42 4.77 -13.40
CA PHE A 113 -5.16 4.94 -12.70
C PHE A 113 -5.38 5.08 -11.19
N ILE A 114 -4.30 5.19 -10.44
CA ILE A 114 -4.32 5.65 -9.05
C ILE A 114 -3.30 6.76 -8.91
N ARG A 115 -3.71 7.90 -8.35
CA ARG A 115 -2.80 9.06 -8.17
C ARG A 115 -1.70 8.76 -7.16
N ALA A 116 -0.64 9.55 -7.21
CA ALA A 116 0.42 9.57 -6.22
C ALA A 116 -0.13 9.72 -4.81
N HIS A 117 0.17 8.76 -3.93
CA HIS A 117 -0.22 8.81 -2.52
C HIS A 117 0.75 8.00 -1.65
N LEU A 118 0.66 8.24 -0.33
CA LEU A 118 1.13 7.31 0.68
C LEU A 118 -0.07 6.72 1.40
N ASP A 119 -0.01 5.42 1.69
CA ASP A 119 -0.93 4.80 2.61
C ASP A 119 -0.72 5.30 4.04
N ASN A 120 -1.82 5.48 4.76
CA ASN A 120 -1.84 6.19 6.04
C ASN A 120 -0.89 5.55 7.07
N LEU A 121 0.06 6.37 7.57
CA LEU A 121 1.14 5.98 8.48
C LEU A 121 0.67 5.59 9.89
N PHE A 122 -0.51 6.03 10.29
CA PHE A 122 -1.12 5.76 11.61
C PHE A 122 -2.24 4.71 11.54
N VAL A 123 -2.51 4.15 10.37
CA VAL A 123 -3.53 3.11 10.19
C VAL A 123 -2.91 1.78 9.81
N TYR A 124 -1.91 1.80 8.92
CA TYR A 124 -1.32 0.60 8.36
C TYR A 124 0.14 0.46 8.75
N ASP A 125 0.54 -0.79 9.03
CA ASP A 125 1.89 -1.16 9.44
C ASP A 125 2.89 -1.08 8.26
N ASP A 126 4.07 -1.70 8.38
CA ASP A 126 5.14 -1.64 7.38
C ASP A 126 4.85 -2.45 6.11
N ILE A 127 4.30 -3.66 6.22
CA ILE A 127 4.24 -4.63 5.12
C ILE A 127 2.92 -4.54 4.35
N PHE A 128 3.05 -4.37 3.04
CA PHE A 128 1.96 -4.40 2.07
C PHE A 128 2.23 -5.50 1.07
N ALA A 129 1.30 -6.44 0.92
CA ALA A 129 1.38 -7.47 -0.11
C ALA A 129 0.23 -7.28 -1.09
N ILE A 130 0.53 -7.13 -2.37
CA ILE A 130 -0.46 -6.82 -3.40
C ILE A 130 -0.45 -7.92 -4.45
N ALA A 131 -1.59 -8.60 -4.59
CA ALA A 131 -1.83 -9.53 -5.69
C ALA A 131 -2.37 -8.78 -6.91
N SER A 132 -1.77 -9.00 -8.09
CA SER A 132 -2.12 -8.35 -9.35
C SER A 132 -2.55 -9.39 -10.40
N MET A 133 -3.65 -9.13 -11.10
CA MET A 133 -4.21 -10.03 -12.12
C MET A 133 -4.90 -9.26 -13.27
N GLY A 134 -5.02 -9.87 -14.44
CA GLY A 134 -5.73 -9.38 -15.62
C GLY A 134 -4.87 -8.58 -16.60
N ALA A 135 -3.92 -7.79 -16.12
CA ALA A 135 -3.00 -7.03 -16.95
C ALA A 135 -1.76 -6.56 -16.18
N ASN A 136 -0.67 -6.32 -16.94
CA ASN A 136 0.49 -5.61 -16.45
C ASN A 136 0.11 -4.17 -16.07
N ALA A 137 0.86 -3.57 -15.15
CA ALA A 137 0.73 -2.16 -14.81
C ALA A 137 2.08 -1.49 -14.62
N LEU A 138 2.23 -0.26 -15.12
CA LEU A 138 3.39 0.56 -14.83
C LEU A 138 3.17 1.29 -13.50
N MET A 139 3.99 0.98 -12.51
CA MET A 139 3.99 1.61 -11.21
C MET A 139 5.09 2.66 -11.16
N LYS A 140 4.74 3.88 -10.74
CA LYS A 140 5.70 4.97 -10.52
C LYS A 140 5.83 5.26 -9.03
N PHE A 141 7.06 5.40 -8.59
CA PHE A 141 7.45 5.82 -7.25
C PHE A 141 8.08 7.21 -7.34
N VAL A 142 7.68 8.12 -6.45
CA VAL A 142 8.27 9.46 -6.36
C VAL A 142 8.67 9.74 -4.93
N HIS A 143 9.96 9.97 -4.70
CA HIS A 143 10.48 10.24 -3.36
C HIS A 143 9.90 11.56 -2.82
N VAL A 144 9.35 11.52 -1.60
CA VAL A 144 8.54 12.61 -1.04
C VAL A 144 9.32 13.92 -0.82
N GLN A 145 10.64 13.84 -0.63
CA GLN A 145 11.50 15.00 -0.36
C GLN A 145 12.26 15.57 -1.58
N ASN A 146 12.86 14.70 -2.41
CA ASN A 146 13.75 15.12 -3.49
C ASN A 146 13.08 15.01 -4.88
N GLY A 147 11.93 14.34 -4.99
CA GLY A 147 11.22 14.13 -6.25
C GLY A 147 11.97 13.22 -7.23
N GLU A 148 12.84 12.33 -6.75
CA GLU A 148 13.39 11.23 -7.54
C GLU A 148 12.25 10.33 -8.01
N GLU A 149 12.25 9.97 -9.30
CA GLU A 149 11.24 9.09 -9.89
C GLU A 149 11.86 7.74 -10.24
N LEU A 150 11.14 6.67 -9.90
CA LEU A 150 11.48 5.30 -10.24
C LEU A 150 10.23 4.64 -10.84
N GLU A 151 10.40 3.90 -11.92
CA GLU A 151 9.29 3.21 -12.59
C GLU A 151 9.58 1.72 -12.71
N VAL A 152 8.55 0.90 -12.51
CA VAL A 152 8.66 -0.55 -12.65
C VAL A 152 7.36 -1.13 -13.20
N MET A 153 7.49 -2.09 -14.11
CA MET A 153 6.38 -2.89 -14.57
C MET A 153 6.02 -3.93 -13.51
N ILE A 154 4.81 -3.88 -13.01
CA ILE A 154 4.20 -4.94 -12.20
C ILE A 154 3.58 -5.95 -13.17
N PRO A 155 4.12 -7.19 -13.25
CA PRO A 155 3.59 -8.19 -14.16
C PRO A 155 2.19 -8.64 -13.75
N ASP A 156 1.42 -9.10 -14.72
CA ASP A 156 0.21 -9.87 -14.48
C ASP A 156 0.53 -11.13 -13.65
N ASN A 157 -0.46 -11.62 -12.90
CA ASN A 157 -0.40 -12.81 -12.05
C ASN A 157 0.75 -12.79 -11.03
N SER A 158 1.15 -11.60 -10.59
CA SER A 158 2.23 -11.40 -9.62
C SER A 158 1.70 -11.08 -8.23
N VAL A 159 2.56 -11.31 -7.24
CA VAL A 159 2.47 -10.62 -5.95
C VAL A 159 3.64 -9.67 -5.85
N TYR A 160 3.43 -8.45 -5.37
CA TYR A 160 4.55 -7.59 -4.98
C TYR A 160 4.40 -7.18 -3.51
N VAL A 161 5.54 -7.11 -2.82
CA VAL A 161 5.63 -6.71 -1.43
C VAL A 161 6.35 -5.38 -1.34
N MET A 162 5.70 -4.42 -0.68
CA MET A 162 6.29 -3.14 -0.30
C MET A 162 6.50 -3.11 1.22
N SER A 163 7.68 -2.64 1.62
CA SER A 163 8.06 -2.35 2.99
C SER A 163 9.14 -1.26 3.01
N GLY A 164 9.50 -0.75 4.19
CA GLY A 164 10.61 0.17 4.35
C GLY A 164 10.45 1.42 3.46
N PRO A 165 11.52 1.87 2.78
CA PRO A 165 11.48 3.11 2.00
C PRO A 165 10.33 3.18 0.98
N SER A 166 10.07 2.10 0.23
CA SER A 166 8.98 2.05 -0.76
C SER A 166 7.60 2.37 -0.15
N ARG A 167 7.37 2.00 1.11
CA ARG A 167 6.12 2.25 1.85
C ARG A 167 6.09 3.61 2.54
N TYR A 168 7.24 4.10 2.99
CA TYR A 168 7.32 5.21 3.92
C TYR A 168 7.72 6.54 3.29
N VAL A 169 8.55 6.52 2.24
CA VAL A 169 9.24 7.73 1.74
C VAL A 169 9.04 7.94 0.24
N TYR A 170 8.33 7.04 -0.43
CA TYR A 170 7.96 7.17 -1.84
C TYR A 170 6.45 7.21 -2.00
N PHE A 171 5.95 8.29 -2.60
CA PHE A 171 4.63 8.26 -3.21
C PHE A 171 4.59 7.12 -4.21
N HIS A 172 3.54 6.33 -4.20
CA HIS A 172 3.33 5.32 -5.22
C HIS A 172 2.05 5.62 -6.01
N MET A 173 2.10 5.26 -7.29
CA MET A 173 0.99 5.40 -8.22
C MET A 173 1.03 4.30 -9.27
N VAL A 174 -0.13 3.98 -9.81
CA VAL A 174 -0.29 3.13 -10.99
C VAL A 174 -0.69 4.06 -12.13
N LEU A 175 0.13 4.09 -13.17
CA LEU A 175 -0.15 4.85 -14.38
C LEU A 175 -1.33 4.21 -15.14
N PRO A 176 -1.98 4.95 -16.07
CA PRO A 176 -3.13 4.46 -16.80
C PRO A 176 -2.90 3.05 -17.38
N VAL A 177 -3.78 2.11 -17.01
CA VAL A 177 -3.64 0.71 -17.46
C VAL A 177 -4.11 0.53 -18.90
N GLU A 178 -3.45 -0.34 -19.65
CA GLU A 178 -3.81 -0.60 -21.06
C GLU A 178 -4.98 -1.58 -21.21
N ALA A 179 -5.15 -2.47 -20.23
CA ALA A 179 -6.18 -3.49 -20.21
C ALA A 179 -6.79 -3.62 -18.80
N GLN A 180 -7.93 -4.30 -18.69
CA GLN A 180 -8.60 -4.47 -17.41
C GLN A 180 -7.67 -5.17 -16.40
N ARG A 181 -7.46 -4.50 -15.27
CA ARG A 181 -6.60 -5.00 -14.20
C ARG A 181 -7.38 -5.08 -12.90
N PHE A 182 -7.09 -6.11 -12.14
CA PHE A 182 -7.61 -6.30 -10.80
C PHE A 182 -6.44 -6.43 -9.82
N SER A 183 -6.54 -5.79 -8.66
CA SER A 183 -5.56 -5.95 -7.60
C SER A 183 -6.18 -6.01 -6.22
N ILE A 184 -5.66 -6.88 -5.36
CA ILE A 184 -6.00 -6.92 -3.93
C ILE A 184 -4.79 -6.52 -3.12
N VAL A 185 -4.95 -5.48 -2.32
CA VAL A 185 -3.96 -5.00 -1.37
C VAL A 185 -4.25 -5.65 -0.03
N PHE A 186 -3.31 -6.43 0.49
CA PHE A 186 -3.32 -6.99 1.84
C PHE A 186 -2.33 -6.23 2.71
N ARG A 187 -2.76 -5.93 3.94
CA ARG A 187 -1.96 -5.16 4.91
C ARG A 187 -2.38 -5.46 6.34
N ARG A 188 -1.57 -5.00 7.29
CA ARG A 188 -1.93 -4.99 8.70
C ARG A 188 -2.47 -3.62 9.09
N SER A 189 -3.74 -3.58 9.51
CA SER A 189 -4.37 -2.44 10.17
C SER A 189 -4.10 -2.51 11.67
N ILE A 190 -3.56 -1.43 12.24
CA ILE A 190 -3.28 -1.33 13.69
C ILE A 190 -4.53 -0.97 14.52
N LEU A 191 -5.58 -0.49 13.86
CA LEU A 191 -6.82 -0.03 14.51
C LEU A 191 -7.87 -1.13 14.75
N ASN A 192 -7.55 -2.40 14.45
CA ASN A 192 -8.35 -3.57 14.81
C ASN A 192 -7.39 -4.76 15.05
N SER A 193 -7.16 -5.08 16.33
CA SER A 193 -6.05 -5.92 16.80
C SER A 193 -6.32 -7.42 16.86
N ASP A 194 -7.42 -7.93 16.30
CA ASP A 194 -7.78 -9.36 16.39
C ASP A 194 -7.26 -10.21 15.22
N GLY A 195 -6.53 -9.62 14.27
CA GLY A 195 -5.84 -10.36 13.21
C GLY A 195 -6.74 -10.97 12.13
N GLY A 196 -8.07 -10.81 12.22
CA GLY A 196 -9.02 -11.39 11.27
C GLY A 196 -9.37 -10.47 10.10
N PHE A 197 -9.49 -11.02 8.91
CA PHE A 197 -10.11 -10.35 7.77
C PHE A 197 -11.61 -10.20 8.00
N ARG A 198 -12.03 -9.10 8.63
CA ARG A 198 -13.46 -8.81 8.77
C ARG A 198 -13.98 -8.21 7.45
N PRO A 199 -15.14 -8.65 6.94
CA PRO A 199 -15.81 -7.93 5.87
C PRO A 199 -16.12 -6.51 6.38
N VAL A 200 -15.50 -5.50 5.77
CA VAL A 200 -15.98 -4.11 5.83
C VAL A 200 -17.32 -4.08 5.11
N THR A 201 -18.39 -4.40 5.82
CA THR A 201 -19.73 -4.05 5.38
C THR A 201 -19.75 -2.56 5.10
N THR A 202 -20.07 -2.20 3.86
CA THR A 202 -20.49 -0.86 3.47
C THR A 202 -21.52 -0.30 4.47
N PRO A 203 -21.69 1.03 4.56
CA PRO A 203 -22.18 1.75 5.75
C PRO A 203 -23.61 1.48 6.24
N PHE A 204 -24.22 0.35 5.90
CA PHE A 204 -25.59 0.01 6.27
C PHE A 204 -25.82 -1.34 6.93
N SER A 205 -24.82 -2.18 7.21
CA SER A 205 -25.15 -3.43 7.94
C SER A 205 -24.02 -4.17 8.69
N GLY A 206 -22.92 -3.54 9.08
CA GLY A 206 -21.98 -4.23 9.98
C GLY A 206 -20.96 -3.30 10.62
N ILE A 207 -20.81 -3.50 11.90
CA ILE A 207 -20.17 -2.60 12.85
C ILE A 207 -18.67 -2.91 12.83
N LEU A 208 -17.87 -2.08 12.16
CA LEU A 208 -16.61 -1.67 12.78
C LEU A 208 -17.01 -1.06 14.13
N PRO A 209 -16.38 -1.40 15.27
CA PRO A 209 -16.71 -0.75 16.54
C PRO A 209 -16.77 0.76 16.27
N LEU A 210 -17.85 1.43 16.66
CA LEU A 210 -18.09 2.86 16.37
C LEU A 210 -16.81 3.71 16.58
N ARG A 211 -15.99 3.31 17.55
CA ARG A 211 -14.67 3.84 17.87
C ARG A 211 -13.63 3.73 16.74
N SER A 212 -13.44 2.56 16.10
CA SER A 212 -12.44 2.42 15.02
C SER A 212 -12.78 3.31 13.81
N THR A 213 -14.06 3.42 13.45
CA THR A 213 -14.52 4.33 12.40
C THR A 213 -14.36 5.79 12.79
N GLN A 214 -14.64 6.15 14.05
CA GLN A 214 -14.40 7.50 14.57
C GLN A 214 -12.93 7.88 14.54
N VAL A 215 -12.03 6.96 14.96
CA VAL A 215 -10.58 7.16 14.90
C VAL A 215 -10.12 7.40 13.47
N LEU A 216 -10.50 6.52 12.53
CA LEU A 216 -10.14 6.67 11.11
C LEU A 216 -10.62 8.03 10.56
N ASN A 217 -11.89 8.37 10.79
CA ASN A 217 -12.45 9.64 10.32
C ASN A 217 -11.73 10.86 10.94
N ALA A 218 -11.39 10.80 12.22
CA ALA A 218 -10.64 11.86 12.90
C ALA A 218 -9.25 12.04 12.27
N LEU A 219 -8.51 10.94 12.08
CA LEU A 219 -7.18 10.98 11.46
C LEU A 219 -7.23 11.49 10.02
N TYR A 220 -8.12 10.94 9.18
CA TYR A 220 -8.24 11.35 7.78
C TYR A 220 -8.74 12.79 7.62
N SER A 221 -9.71 13.24 8.43
CA SER A 221 -10.23 14.63 8.35
C SER A 221 -9.16 15.67 8.69
N ARG A 222 -8.17 15.31 9.51
CA ARG A 222 -7.02 16.15 9.85
C ARG A 222 -5.75 15.79 9.08
N GLN A 223 -5.85 14.92 8.08
CA GLN A 223 -4.73 14.46 7.26
C GLN A 223 -3.54 13.97 8.11
N VAL A 224 -3.82 13.30 9.23
CA VAL A 224 -2.79 12.69 10.09
C VAL A 224 -2.28 11.43 9.41
N GLY A 225 -0.96 11.31 9.24
CA GLY A 225 -0.33 10.15 8.61
C GLY A 225 -0.45 10.09 7.09
N ALA A 226 -0.95 11.15 6.46
CA ALA A 226 -0.94 11.32 5.01
C ALA A 226 0.14 12.33 4.62
N VAL A 227 0.59 12.30 3.36
CA VAL A 227 1.48 13.37 2.87
C VAL A 227 0.68 14.65 2.76
N ARG A 228 1.16 15.67 3.46
CA ARG A 228 0.50 16.95 3.61
C ARG A 228 0.86 17.84 2.47
N VAL A 229 0.12 17.66 1.39
CA VAL A 229 0.14 18.65 0.36
C VAL A 229 -1.29 18.91 -0.07
N LYS A 230 -1.76 20.11 0.26
CA LYS A 230 -2.99 20.61 -0.30
C LYS A 230 -2.62 21.34 -1.59
N VAL A 231 -2.58 20.58 -2.69
CA VAL A 231 -2.59 21.18 -4.01
C VAL A 231 -4.01 21.11 -4.52
N ASP A 232 -4.61 22.26 -4.73
CA ASP A 232 -5.87 22.37 -5.44
C ASP A 232 -5.62 22.36 -6.96
N ASP A 233 -6.69 22.07 -7.70
CA ASP A 233 -6.65 22.01 -9.16
C ASP A 233 -6.23 23.36 -9.78
N GLU A 234 -6.48 24.48 -9.07
CA GLU A 234 -6.07 25.83 -9.49
C GLU A 234 -4.54 26.01 -9.47
N PHE A 235 -3.85 25.58 -8.41
CA PHE A 235 -2.40 25.58 -8.36
C PHE A 235 -1.78 24.67 -9.44
N MET A 236 -2.37 23.49 -9.68
CA MET A 236 -1.90 22.57 -10.74
C MET A 236 -2.00 23.23 -12.11
N GLN A 237 -3.15 23.82 -12.42
CA GLN A 237 -3.40 24.47 -13.70
C GLN A 237 -2.48 25.67 -13.91
N LYS A 238 -2.28 26.50 -12.87
CA LYS A 238 -1.39 27.67 -12.94
C LYS A 238 0.07 27.30 -13.23
N ASN A 239 0.54 26.17 -12.71
CA ASN A 239 1.93 25.75 -12.85
C ASN A 239 2.15 24.70 -13.96
N ASP A 240 1.10 24.42 -14.75
CA ASP A 240 1.11 23.38 -15.79
C ASP A 240 1.62 22.03 -15.25
N ILE A 241 1.11 21.63 -14.08
CA ILE A 241 1.48 20.38 -13.40
C ILE A 241 0.35 19.37 -13.67
N GLY A 242 0.66 18.31 -14.42
CA GLY A 242 -0.25 17.21 -14.67
C GLY A 242 -0.44 16.32 -13.43
N ALA A 243 -1.50 15.50 -13.43
CA ALA A 243 -1.82 14.58 -12.32
C ALA A 243 -0.73 13.54 -12.02
N PHE A 244 0.22 13.35 -12.95
CA PHE A 244 1.34 12.41 -12.83
C PHE A 244 2.70 13.12 -12.71
N ASP A 245 2.75 14.47 -12.73
CA ASP A 245 3.98 15.26 -12.61
C ASP A 245 4.39 15.44 -11.14
N THR A 246 4.32 14.34 -10.38
CA THR A 246 4.53 14.35 -8.93
C THR A 246 5.94 14.83 -8.58
N ALA A 247 6.97 14.51 -9.38
CA ALA A 247 8.31 15.07 -9.14
C ALA A 247 8.39 16.59 -9.35
N LYS A 248 7.75 17.12 -10.41
CA LYS A 248 7.73 18.58 -10.68
C LYS A 248 7.09 19.31 -9.51
N TRP A 249 6.00 18.74 -9.01
CA TRP A 249 5.31 19.19 -7.83
C TRP A 249 6.16 19.15 -6.56
N VAL A 250 6.76 18.00 -6.20
CA VAL A 250 7.62 17.85 -5.01
C VAL A 250 8.77 18.86 -5.06
N LYS A 251 9.47 18.96 -6.21
CA LYS A 251 10.60 19.86 -6.40
C LYS A 251 10.20 21.33 -6.27
N SER A 252 9.00 21.70 -6.72
CA SER A 252 8.48 23.07 -6.63
C SER A 252 8.07 23.46 -5.21
N LEU A 253 7.60 22.50 -4.40
CA LEU A 253 7.19 22.74 -3.01
C LEU A 253 8.33 22.59 -1.99
N ARG A 254 9.41 21.90 -2.35
CA ARG A 254 10.58 21.67 -1.48
C ARG A 254 11.10 22.95 -0.80
N PRO A 255 11.21 24.12 -1.47
CA PRO A 255 11.70 25.34 -0.83
C PRO A 255 10.72 25.98 0.16
N LEU A 256 9.44 25.59 0.13
CA LEU A 256 8.37 26.26 0.87
C LEU A 256 8.15 25.71 2.28
N ARG A 257 8.75 24.56 2.61
CA ARG A 257 8.57 23.89 3.92
C ARG A 257 9.71 22.91 4.19
N ASP A 258 9.95 22.59 5.47
CA ASP A 258 10.70 21.38 5.80
C ASP A 258 9.84 20.14 5.46
N TRP A 259 10.42 19.26 4.66
CA TRP A 259 9.84 17.99 4.23
C TRP A 259 10.56 16.80 4.89
N SER A 260 11.41 17.05 5.90
CA SER A 260 12.02 15.98 6.70
C SER A 260 10.94 15.04 7.23
N LEU A 261 11.23 13.74 7.21
CA LEU A 261 10.26 12.74 7.67
C LEU A 261 9.97 12.96 9.16
N LEU A 262 10.99 13.40 9.92
CA LEU A 262 10.87 13.78 11.31
C LEU A 262 9.96 15.01 11.53
N SER A 263 10.08 16.06 10.70
CA SER A 263 9.17 17.22 10.77
C SER A 263 7.73 16.80 10.52
N GLN A 264 7.47 15.91 9.56
CA GLN A 264 6.12 15.38 9.32
C GLN A 264 5.55 14.65 10.54
N VAL A 265 6.38 13.85 11.23
CA VAL A 265 5.99 13.16 12.47
C VAL A 265 5.69 14.16 13.60
N ASP A 266 6.50 15.20 13.76
CA ASP A 266 6.28 16.26 14.76
C ASP A 266 4.93 16.95 14.53
N GLU A 267 4.62 17.29 13.28
CA GLU A 267 3.35 17.90 12.97
C GLU A 267 2.16 16.92 13.10
N ASP A 268 2.35 15.62 12.88
CA ASP A 268 1.33 14.58 13.10
C ASP A 268 1.04 14.41 14.60
N GLU A 269 2.10 14.36 15.42
CA GLU A 269 2.01 14.33 16.88
C GLU A 269 1.24 15.54 17.42
N ALA A 270 1.54 16.75 16.95
CA ALA A 270 0.83 17.96 17.35
C ALA A 270 -0.68 17.92 17.02
N ARG A 271 -1.07 17.37 15.85
CA ARG A 271 -2.48 17.23 15.46
C ARG A 271 -3.19 16.14 16.26
N ILE A 272 -2.50 15.04 16.57
CA ILE A 272 -3.02 13.99 17.45
C ILE A 272 -3.33 14.58 18.83
N GLU A 273 -2.42 15.37 19.39
CA GLU A 273 -2.64 16.05 20.66
C GLU A 273 -3.78 17.09 20.59
N GLU A 274 -3.91 17.83 19.49
CA GLU A 274 -5.08 18.71 19.27
C GLU A 274 -6.41 17.91 19.25
N LEU A 275 -6.44 16.79 18.52
CA LEU A 275 -7.62 15.91 18.44
C LEU A 275 -7.97 15.32 19.81
N ARG A 276 -6.97 14.92 20.60
CA ARG A 276 -7.15 14.41 21.97
C ARG A 276 -7.68 15.49 22.90
N ALA A 277 -7.08 16.68 22.89
CA ALA A 277 -7.51 17.83 23.69
C ALA A 277 -8.96 18.22 23.37
N LYS A 278 -9.37 18.14 22.10
CA LYS A 278 -10.74 18.41 21.64
C LYS A 278 -11.69 17.21 21.77
N ARG A 279 -11.23 16.07 22.32
CA ARG A 279 -12.00 14.82 22.49
C ARG A 279 -12.55 14.22 21.18
N PHE A 280 -11.91 14.52 20.05
CA PHE A 280 -12.19 13.87 18.77
C PHE A 280 -11.42 12.55 18.60
N LEU A 281 -10.39 12.32 19.43
CA LEU A 281 -9.58 11.10 19.44
C LEU A 281 -9.33 10.66 20.89
N ASP A 282 -9.67 9.42 21.22
CA ASP A 282 -9.49 8.83 22.57
C ASP A 282 -8.53 7.62 22.53
N THR A 283 -7.71 7.53 21.49
CA THR A 283 -6.73 6.45 21.30
C THR A 283 -5.32 6.99 21.52
N ASP A 284 -4.54 6.28 22.32
CA ASP A 284 -3.11 6.58 22.49
C ASP A 284 -2.32 6.10 21.28
N LEU A 285 -1.78 7.05 20.53
CA LEU A 285 -0.91 6.83 19.37
C LEU A 285 0.55 7.21 19.64
N SER A 286 0.90 7.57 20.88
CA SER A 286 2.26 7.99 21.23
C SER A 286 3.31 6.92 20.96
N TRP A 287 2.95 5.64 21.12
CA TRP A 287 3.81 4.51 20.76
C TRP A 287 4.11 4.48 19.26
N ARG A 288 3.12 4.77 18.41
CA ARG A 288 3.27 4.79 16.95
C ARG A 288 4.10 5.98 16.50
N VAL A 289 3.92 7.14 17.14
CA VAL A 289 4.80 8.31 16.93
C VAL A 289 6.25 7.95 17.21
N LYS A 290 6.54 7.31 18.36
CA LYS A 290 7.89 6.88 18.74
C LYS A 290 8.47 5.87 17.74
N GLU A 291 7.67 4.92 17.29
CA GLU A 291 8.06 3.93 16.29
C GLU A 291 8.39 4.58 14.93
N LEU A 292 7.49 5.43 14.41
CA LEU A 292 7.73 6.16 13.16
C LEU A 292 8.97 7.04 13.25
N ARG A 293 9.16 7.76 14.37
CA ARG A 293 10.36 8.58 14.61
C ARG A 293 11.64 7.74 14.57
N LYS A 294 11.64 6.55 15.18
CA LYS A 294 12.77 5.62 15.15
C LYS A 294 13.04 5.13 13.72
N ASN A 295 12.00 4.70 13.02
CA ASN A 295 12.11 4.19 11.65
C ASN A 295 12.60 5.27 10.68
N TYR A 296 12.09 6.49 10.81
CA TYR A 296 12.48 7.63 9.98
C TYR A 296 13.89 8.08 10.26
N LYS A 297 14.32 8.11 11.53
CA LYS A 297 15.73 8.38 11.85
C LYS A 297 16.65 7.33 11.22
N PHE A 298 16.30 6.05 11.32
CA PHE A 298 17.06 4.98 10.67
C PHE A 298 17.10 5.17 9.14
N MET A 299 15.96 5.47 8.50
CA MET A 299 15.90 5.71 7.06
C MET A 299 16.72 6.94 6.65
N GLU A 300 16.60 8.07 7.35
CA GLU A 300 17.38 9.27 7.06
C GLU A 300 18.89 9.00 7.20
N GLU A 301 19.33 8.24 8.21
CA GLU A 301 20.74 7.87 8.39
C GLU A 301 21.28 6.93 7.29
N HIS A 302 20.44 6.08 6.70
CA HIS A 302 20.87 5.05 5.75
C HIS A 302 20.56 5.40 4.28
N LEU A 303 19.59 6.28 4.02
CA LEU A 303 19.26 6.83 2.70
C LEU A 303 19.99 8.15 2.42
N SER A 304 20.48 8.86 3.44
CA SER A 304 21.33 10.06 3.22
C SER A 304 22.72 9.74 2.65
N LEU A 305 23.08 8.45 2.51
CA LEU A 305 24.31 8.01 1.85
C LEU A 305 24.19 7.86 0.32
N SER A 306 23.01 8.09 -0.26
CA SER A 306 22.81 8.12 -1.72
C SER A 306 22.57 9.52 -2.29
N SER A 307 23.06 10.57 -1.62
CA SER A 307 23.40 11.83 -2.32
C SER A 307 24.85 11.78 -2.82
N PRO A 308 25.13 11.43 -4.09
CA PRO A 308 26.27 12.01 -4.74
C PRO A 308 25.96 13.49 -4.98
N LEU A 309 26.59 14.34 -4.15
CA LEU A 309 27.18 15.64 -4.53
C LEU A 309 26.60 16.34 -5.78
N LYS A 310 25.93 17.47 -5.59
CA LYS A 310 26.37 18.84 -6.01
C LYS A 310 25.23 19.85 -5.95
#